data_AF-A0A7V9LLG8-F1
#
_entry.id   AF-A0A7V9LLG8-F1
#
_cell.length_a   1.000
_cell.length_b   1.000
_cell.length_c   1.000
_cell.angle_alpha   90.00
_cell.angle_beta   90.00
_cell.angle_gamma   90.00
#
_symmetry.space_group_name_H-M   'P 1'
#
loop_
_entity.id
_entity.type
_entity.pdbx_description
1 polymer ?
#
loop_
_entity_poly.entity_id
_entity_poly.type
_entity_poly.pdbx_seq_one_letter_code
_entity_poly.pdbx_strand_id
1 'polypeptide(L)'
;MKWSLVPRDTASPLATWLSPIAAIALTLAAGCVLFAAMGISPMQGLVVFIVEPLVTVRGWSELALKATPLVLCASGLAVCFRTNVWNIGAEGQLIVGAIVGGGVALLATPETSRGW
;
A
#
# COMPACT_ATOMS: atom_id res chain seq x y z
N MET A 1 -32.56 29.01 -11.67
CA MET A 1 -31.09 28.86 -11.52
C MET A 1 -30.66 27.55 -12.15
N LYS A 2 -29.85 27.59 -13.20
CA LYS A 2 -29.34 26.40 -13.90
C LYS A 2 -27.92 26.12 -13.35
N TRP A 3 -27.79 25.12 -12.50
CA TRP A 3 -26.48 24.71 -11.98
C TRP A 3 -25.71 24.01 -13.10
N SER A 4 -24.52 24.51 -13.44
CA SER A 4 -23.59 23.86 -14.37
C SER A 4 -22.34 23.47 -13.61
N LEU A 5 -21.94 22.20 -13.71
CA LEU A 5 -20.66 21.73 -13.20
C LEU A 5 -19.54 22.28 -14.10
N VAL A 6 -18.61 23.02 -13.51
CA VAL A 6 -17.43 23.56 -14.20
C VAL A 6 -16.20 22.89 -13.59
N PRO A 7 -15.26 22.35 -14.40
CA PRO A 7 -14.00 21.85 -13.90
C PRO A 7 -13.27 22.93 -13.09
N ARG A 8 -12.68 22.57 -11.96
CA ARG A 8 -11.84 23.48 -11.17
C ARG A 8 -10.40 23.36 -11.62
N ASP A 9 -9.79 24.48 -12.03
CA ASP A 9 -8.41 24.52 -12.50
C ASP A 9 -7.38 24.39 -11.36
N THR A 10 -7.78 24.76 -10.13
CA THR A 10 -6.90 24.75 -8.96
C THR A 10 -7.51 23.97 -7.81
N ALA A 11 -6.73 23.07 -7.20
CA ALA A 11 -7.12 22.41 -5.97
C ALA A 11 -7.36 23.44 -4.86
N SER A 12 -8.37 23.20 -4.01
CA SER A 12 -8.60 24.04 -2.84
C SER A 12 -7.41 23.92 -1.88
N PRO A 13 -6.79 25.04 -1.44
CA PRO A 13 -5.66 24.98 -0.51
C PRO A 13 -5.99 24.22 0.78
N LEU A 14 -7.21 24.40 1.29
CA LEU A 14 -7.71 23.64 2.44
C LEU A 14 -7.78 22.14 2.13
N ALA A 15 -8.35 21.76 1.00
CA ALA A 15 -8.47 20.35 0.62
C ALA A 15 -7.09 19.67 0.42
N THR A 16 -6.09 20.40 -0.09
CA THR A 16 -4.72 19.88 -0.25
C THR A 16 -4.10 19.46 1.09
N TRP A 17 -4.38 20.19 2.18
CA TRP A 17 -3.85 19.87 3.51
C TRP A 17 -4.76 18.94 4.32
N LEU A 18 -6.07 19.06 4.19
CA LEU A 18 -7.04 18.25 4.92
C LEU A 18 -7.15 16.83 4.35
N SER A 19 -6.96 16.64 3.05
CA SER A 19 -7.15 15.31 2.43
C SER A 19 -6.17 14.24 2.93
N PRO A 20 -4.85 14.48 3.09
CA PRO A 20 -3.95 13.45 3.63
C PRO A 20 -4.26 13.14 5.10
N ILE A 21 -4.60 14.17 5.89
CA ILE A 21 -4.96 14.00 7.31
C ILE A 21 -6.24 13.18 7.43
N ALA A 22 -7.26 13.50 6.64
CA ALA A 22 -8.50 12.75 6.59
C ALA A 22 -8.25 11.30 6.14
N ALA A 23 -7.40 11.08 5.14
CA ALA A 23 -7.05 9.74 4.68
C ALA A 23 -6.38 8.91 5.79
N ILE A 24 -5.43 9.49 6.55
CA ILE A 24 -4.79 8.83 7.69
C ILE A 24 -5.84 8.50 8.76
N ALA A 25 -6.67 9.46 9.14
CA ALA A 25 -7.71 9.26 10.15
C ALA A 25 -8.71 8.15 9.76
N LEU A 26 -9.17 8.16 8.51
CA LEU A 26 -10.07 7.14 7.98
C LEU A 26 -9.42 5.76 7.92
N THR A 27 -8.13 5.70 7.55
CA THR A 27 -7.37 4.44 7.53
C THR A 27 -7.25 3.84 8.93
N LEU A 28 -6.90 4.65 9.94
CA LEU A 28 -6.82 4.21 11.33
C LEU A 28 -8.20 3.78 11.86
N ALA A 29 -9.25 4.54 11.54
CA ALA A 29 -10.62 4.20 11.93
C ALA A 29 -11.07 2.86 11.32
N ALA A 30 -10.82 2.65 10.03
CA ALA A 30 -11.12 1.40 9.35
C ALA A 30 -10.35 0.22 9.97
N GLY A 31 -9.06 0.40 10.29
CA GLY A 31 -8.25 -0.59 11.00
C GLY A 31 -8.83 -0.94 12.37
N CYS A 32 -9.23 0.07 13.15
CA CYS A 32 -9.89 -0.14 14.45
C CYS A 32 -11.19 -0.95 14.33
N VAL A 33 -12.04 -0.63 13.35
CA VAL A 33 -13.29 -1.35 13.08
C VAL A 33 -13.00 -2.80 12.71
N LEU A 34 -12.00 -3.03 11.85
CA LEU A 34 -11.60 -4.36 11.43
C LEU A 34 -11.06 -5.20 12.59
N PHE A 35 -10.21 -4.64 13.44
CA PHE A 35 -9.73 -5.34 14.64
C PHE A 35 -10.86 -5.64 15.63
N ALA A 36 -11.77 -4.68 15.86
CA ALA A 36 -12.94 -4.91 16.70
C ALA A 36 -13.83 -6.03 16.14
N ALA A 37 -14.04 -6.08 14.82
CA ALA A 37 -14.80 -7.14 14.15
C ALA A 37 -14.15 -8.53 14.29
N MET A 38 -12.82 -8.60 14.43
CA MET A 38 -12.09 -9.82 14.73
C MET A 38 -12.06 -10.20 16.22
N GLY A 39 -12.66 -9.39 17.10
CA GLY A 39 -12.60 -9.57 18.56
C GLY A 39 -11.24 -9.20 19.17
N ILE A 40 -10.38 -8.51 18.42
CA ILE A 40 -9.07 -8.03 18.89
C ILE A 40 -9.25 -6.62 19.42
N SER A 41 -8.59 -6.27 20.53
CA SER A 41 -8.66 -4.90 21.03
C SER A 41 -8.06 -3.93 20.00
N PRO A 42 -8.78 -2.90 19.55
CA PRO A 42 -8.33 -2.03 18.45
C PRO A 42 -6.99 -1.36 18.71
N MET A 43 -6.79 -0.89 19.96
CA MET A 43 -5.54 -0.23 20.32
C MET A 43 -4.35 -1.18 20.34
N GLN A 44 -4.48 -2.40 20.88
CA GLN A 44 -3.37 -3.35 20.81
C GLN A 44 -3.09 -3.75 19.36
N GLY A 45 -4.14 -3.97 18.55
CA GLY A 45 -3.99 -4.25 17.12
C GLY A 45 -3.22 -3.16 16.38
N LEU A 46 -3.52 -1.89 16.64
CA LEU A 46 -2.78 -0.76 16.06
C LEU A 46 -1.33 -0.69 16.55
N VAL A 47 -1.06 -0.92 17.84
CA VAL A 47 0.30 -0.93 18.38
C VAL A 47 1.12 -2.06 17.74
N VAL A 48 0.56 -3.26 17.64
CA VAL A 48 1.19 -4.41 16.98
C VAL A 48 1.48 -4.11 15.52
N PHE A 49 0.52 -3.50 14.81
CA PHE A 49 0.68 -3.26 13.38
C PHE A 49 1.62 -2.09 13.05
N ILE A 50 1.62 -1.03 13.85
CA ILE A 50 2.35 0.23 13.57
C ILE A 50 3.67 0.29 14.31
N VAL A 51 3.70 -0.10 15.59
CA VAL A 51 4.84 0.15 16.48
C VAL A 51 5.80 -1.03 16.49
N GLU A 52 5.32 -2.26 16.69
CA GLU A 52 6.21 -3.43 16.80
C GLU A 52 7.19 -3.61 15.62
N PRO A 53 6.80 -3.38 14.35
CA PRO A 53 7.73 -3.49 13.22
C PRO A 53 8.88 -2.48 13.28
N LEU A 54 8.72 -1.35 13.97
CA LEU A 54 9.72 -0.30 14.08
C LEU A 54 10.71 -0.54 15.23
N VAL A 55 10.37 -1.40 16.18
CA VAL A 55 11.16 -1.62 17.40
C VAL A 55 12.25 -2.68 17.22
N THR A 56 12.11 -3.58 16.24
CA THR A 56 13.02 -4.72 16.06
C THR A 56 13.75 -4.68 14.73
N VAL A 57 15.00 -5.17 14.69
CA VAL A 57 15.79 -5.28 13.46
C VAL A 57 15.07 -6.14 12.41
N ARG A 58 14.46 -7.25 12.85
CA ARG A 58 13.64 -8.10 11.98
C ARG A 58 12.44 -7.35 11.42
N GLY A 59 11.76 -6.54 12.24
CA GLY A 59 10.65 -5.69 11.80
C GLY A 59 11.08 -4.72 10.70
N TRP A 60 12.23 -4.07 10.85
CA TRP A 60 12.82 -3.24 9.80
C TRP A 60 13.11 -4.02 8.52
N SER A 61 13.64 -5.25 8.61
CA SER A 61 13.84 -6.11 7.45
C SER A 61 12.53 -6.47 6.75
N GLU A 62 11.50 -6.83 7.52
CA GLU A 62 10.15 -7.16 7.01
C GLU A 62 9.47 -5.96 6.35
N LEU A 63 9.66 -4.76 6.89
CA LEU A 63 9.19 -3.50 6.31
C LEU A 63 9.92 -3.22 4.99
N ALA A 64 11.25 -3.32 4.98
CA ALA A 64 12.06 -3.10 3.78
C ALA A 64 11.70 -4.09 2.66
N LEU A 65 11.48 -5.37 2.99
CA LEU A 65 11.06 -6.40 2.02
C LEU A 65 9.74 -6.02 1.32
N LYS A 66 8.76 -5.49 2.06
CA LYS A 66 7.46 -5.07 1.51
C LYS A 66 7.53 -3.72 0.80
N ALA A 67 8.34 -2.80 1.31
CA ALA A 67 8.50 -1.47 0.73
C ALA A 67 9.27 -1.49 -0.59
N THR A 68 10.25 -2.40 -0.75
CA THR A 68 11.09 -2.49 -1.95
C THR A 68 10.30 -2.53 -3.27
N PRO A 69 9.37 -3.48 -3.48
CA PRO A 69 8.61 -3.51 -4.74
C PRO A 69 7.73 -2.27 -4.93
N LEU A 70 7.14 -1.71 -3.85
CA LEU A 70 6.33 -0.49 -3.93
C LEU A 70 7.17 0.73 -4.36
N VAL A 71 8.36 0.89 -3.80
CA VAL A 71 9.29 1.97 -4.15
C VAL A 71 9.78 1.83 -5.59
N LEU A 72 10.05 0.60 -6.04
CA LEU A 72 10.40 0.33 -7.44
C LEU A 72 9.25 0.72 -8.38
N CYS A 73 8.01 0.33 -8.08
CA CYS A 73 6.85 0.77 -8.86
C CYS A 73 6.69 2.30 -8.86
N ALA A 74 6.80 2.95 -7.70
CA ALA A 74 6.68 4.39 -7.56
C ALA A 74 7.75 5.15 -8.36
N SER A 75 8.99 4.66 -8.36
CA SER A 75 10.08 5.27 -9.13
C SER A 75 9.86 5.17 -10.64
N GLY A 76 9.38 4.02 -11.14
CA GLY A 76 8.97 3.87 -12.55
C GLY A 76 7.83 4.81 -12.93
N LEU A 77 6.80 4.90 -12.08
CA LEU A 77 5.66 5.81 -12.27
C LEU A 77 6.09 7.29 -12.28
N ALA A 78 7.01 7.68 -11.40
CA ALA A 78 7.52 9.04 -11.35
C ALA A 78 8.17 9.47 -12.69
N VAL A 79 8.85 8.55 -13.38
CA VAL A 79 9.40 8.79 -14.72
C VAL A 79 8.28 8.91 -15.77
N CYS A 80 7.27 8.03 -15.74
CA CYS A 80 6.13 8.10 -16.66
C CYS A 80 5.33 9.40 -16.52
N PHE A 81 5.09 9.86 -15.30
CA PHE A 81 4.38 11.11 -15.06
C PHE A 81 5.16 12.34 -15.53
N ARG A 82 6.50 12.30 -15.48
CA ARG A 82 7.34 13.37 -16.04
C ARG A 82 7.17 13.52 -17.55
N THR A 83 6.87 12.45 -18.27
CA THR A 83 6.62 12.46 -19.71
C THR A 83 5.14 12.56 -20.08
N ASN A 84 4.25 12.81 -19.11
CA ASN A 84 2.79 12.75 -19.26
C ASN A 84 2.27 11.43 -19.86
N VAL A 85 3.01 10.34 -19.67
CA VAL A 85 2.57 8.99 -20.08
C VAL A 85 1.70 8.42 -18.98
N TRP A 86 0.44 8.19 -19.33
CA TRP A 86 -0.53 7.58 -18.43
C TRP A 86 -0.21 6.09 -18.20
N ASN A 87 -0.08 5.68 -16.94
CA ASN A 87 0.18 4.30 -16.55
C ASN A 87 -0.99 3.78 -15.67
N ILE A 88 -1.70 2.76 -16.16
CA ILE A 88 -2.76 2.04 -15.41
C ILE A 88 -2.21 0.73 -14.82
N GLY A 89 -1.15 0.18 -15.42
CA GLY A 89 -0.77 -1.21 -15.24
C GLY A 89 0.13 -1.52 -14.04
N ALA A 90 0.78 -0.53 -13.44
CA ALA A 90 1.80 -0.77 -12.40
C ALA A 90 1.24 -1.56 -11.20
N GLU A 91 0.03 -1.21 -10.73
CA GLU A 91 -0.61 -1.92 -9.61
C GLU A 91 -0.98 -3.36 -10.00
N GLY A 92 -1.55 -3.56 -11.19
CA GLY A 92 -1.88 -4.89 -11.70
C GLY A 92 -0.64 -5.77 -11.89
N GLN A 93 0.45 -5.20 -12.38
CA GLN A 93 1.74 -5.90 -12.53
C GLN A 93 2.30 -6.34 -11.19
N LEU A 94 2.22 -5.49 -10.16
CA LEU A 94 2.63 -5.84 -8.81
C LEU A 94 1.79 -6.99 -8.24
N ILE A 95 0.46 -6.91 -8.39
CA ILE A 95 -0.47 -7.94 -7.90
C ILE A 95 -0.24 -9.27 -8.63
N VAL A 96 -0.15 -9.26 -9.96
CA VAL A 96 0.12 -10.48 -10.75
C VAL A 96 1.47 -11.07 -10.36
N GLY A 97 2.50 -10.25 -10.19
CA GLY A 97 3.81 -10.70 -9.71
C GLY A 97 3.73 -11.34 -8.32
N ALA A 98 2.97 -10.77 -7.39
CA ALA A 98 2.75 -11.34 -6.06
C ALA A 98 2.00 -12.68 -6.12
N ILE A 99 0.96 -12.80 -6.96
CA ILE A 99 0.20 -14.04 -7.15
C ILE A 99 1.09 -15.13 -7.74
N VAL A 100 1.83 -14.82 -8.82
CA VAL A 100 2.69 -15.80 -9.50
C VAL A 100 3.84 -16.20 -8.59
N GLY A 101 4.53 -15.24 -7.95
CA GLY A 101 5.64 -15.51 -7.03
C GLY A 101 5.20 -16.33 -5.81
N GLY A 102 4.07 -15.96 -5.19
CA GLY A 102 3.47 -16.73 -4.10
C GLY A 102 3.03 -18.13 -4.55
N GLY A 103 2.45 -18.24 -5.74
CA GLY A 103 2.07 -19.53 -6.33
C GLY A 103 3.27 -20.46 -6.56
N VAL A 104 4.37 -19.94 -7.12
CA VAL A 104 5.62 -20.70 -7.28
C VAL A 104 6.17 -21.15 -5.92
N ALA A 105 6.18 -20.26 -4.92
CA ALA A 105 6.64 -20.60 -3.58
C ALA A 105 5.80 -21.71 -2.92
N LEU A 106 4.48 -21.70 -3.13
CA LEU A 106 3.57 -22.74 -2.60
C LEU A 106 3.71 -24.08 -3.32
N LEU A 107 4.04 -24.07 -4.62
CA LEU A 107 4.25 -25.28 -5.42
C LEU A 107 5.66 -25.87 -5.25
N ALA A 108 6.59 -25.13 -4.64
CA ALA A 108 7.93 -25.62 -4.37
C ALA A 108 7.88 -26.74 -3.33
N THR A 109 8.49 -27.88 -3.67
CA THR A 109 8.65 -29.04 -2.79
C THR A 109 10.11 -29.17 -2.36
N PRO A 110 10.43 -30.03 -1.36
CA PRO A 110 11.82 -30.29 -0.97
C PRO A 110 12.71 -30.83 -2.12
N GLU A 111 12.10 -31.32 -3.21
CA GLU A 111 12.83 -31.79 -4.39
C GLU A 111 13.10 -30.68 -5.41
N THR A 112 12.35 -29.57 -5.36
CA THR A 112 12.52 -28.43 -6.26
C THR A 112 13.91 -27.79 -6.16
N SER A 113 14.56 -27.85 -5.00
CA SER A 113 15.92 -27.31 -4.78
C SER A 113 17.04 -28.33 -5.01
N ARG A 114 16.74 -29.61 -5.32
CA ARG A 114 17.75 -30.68 -5.42
C ARG A 114 18.35 -30.87 -6.81
N GLY A 115 17.86 -30.12 -7.81
CA GLY A 115 18.34 -30.16 -9.19
C GLY A 115 19.40 -29.13 -9.55
N TRP A 116 19.91 -28.38 -8.56
CA TRP A 116 20.98 -27.38 -8.68
C TRP A 116 22.15 -27.75 -7.78
#